data_AF-A0A257NUV6-F1
#
_entry.id   AF-A0A257NUV6-F1
#
_cell.length_a   1.000
_cell.length_b   1.000
_cell.length_c   1.000
_cell.angle_alpha   90.00
_cell.angle_beta   90.00
_cell.angle_gamma   90.00
#
_symmetry.space_group_name_H-M   'P 1'
#
loop_
_entity.id
_entity.type
_entity.pdbx_description
1 polymer ?
#
loop_
_entity_poly.entity_id
_entity_poly.type
_entity_poly.pdbx_seq_one_letter_code
_entity_poly.pdbx_strand_id
1 'polypeptide(L)'
;MIERPNQGTEGKRSLDEIVKEYWSRGRIEDIGHNFIEIRIESAFPGLWPQVNPALPYKEYVENELHKYNLRPEIAEAIIAEGDKAFIERFDAFAKEINVAIGAGVTSKEQADAIVEIATRAEAFILEYSRTRPRQGSR
;
A
#
# COMPACT_ATOMS: atom_id res chain seq x y z
N MET A 1 20.41 6.24 -31.40
CA MET A 1 20.69 5.35 -30.25
C MET A 1 20.27 6.15 -29.03
N ILE A 2 19.12 5.82 -28.41
CA ILE A 2 18.61 6.59 -27.27
C ILE A 2 19.39 6.11 -26.05
N GLU A 3 20.27 6.97 -25.54
CA GLU A 3 20.90 6.77 -24.24
C GLU A 3 19.79 6.68 -23.19
N ARG A 4 19.63 5.48 -22.61
CA ARG A 4 18.82 5.32 -21.40
C ARG A 4 19.55 6.09 -20.30
N PRO A 5 18.90 7.03 -19.60
CA PRO A 5 19.54 7.72 -18.51
C PRO A 5 19.88 6.72 -17.39
N ASN A 6 21.19 6.51 -17.20
CA ASN A 6 21.87 6.26 -15.94
C ASN A 6 21.11 5.41 -14.90
N GLN A 7 21.21 4.08 -15.02
CA GLN A 7 21.17 3.19 -13.85
C GLN A 7 22.45 3.41 -13.03
N GLY A 8 22.49 4.44 -12.19
CA GLY A 8 23.78 4.84 -11.61
C GLY A 8 23.81 5.89 -10.51
N THR A 9 22.72 6.12 -9.76
CA THR A 9 22.78 6.93 -8.52
C THR A 9 22.39 6.15 -7.26
N GLU A 10 21.99 4.89 -7.38
CA GLU A 10 21.55 4.05 -6.25
C GLU A 10 22.69 3.57 -5.34
N GLY A 11 23.95 3.90 -5.65
CA GLY A 11 25.11 3.56 -4.81
C GLY A 11 25.34 4.47 -3.58
N LYS A 12 24.46 5.45 -3.28
CA LYS A 12 24.75 6.48 -2.26
C LYS A 12 23.70 6.69 -1.18
N ARG A 13 22.57 5.97 -1.20
CA ARG A 13 21.55 6.11 -0.17
C ARG A 13 21.70 5.04 0.90
N SER A 14 21.85 5.48 2.14
CA SER A 14 21.83 4.62 3.31
C SER A 14 20.44 3.98 3.49
N LEU A 15 20.41 2.84 4.20
CA LEU A 15 19.16 2.16 4.55
C LEU A 15 18.21 3.11 5.28
N ASP A 16 18.71 3.86 6.25
CA ASP A 16 17.97 4.89 6.99
C ASP A 16 17.33 5.95 6.09
N GLU A 17 18.01 6.40 5.04
CA GLU A 17 17.45 7.38 4.09
C GLU A 17 16.34 6.80 3.24
N ILE A 18 16.40 5.51 2.92
CA ILE A 18 15.35 4.81 2.17
C ILE A 18 14.14 4.60 3.07
N VAL A 19 14.35 4.11 4.30
CA VAL A 19 13.28 3.89 5.29
C VAL A 19 12.58 5.21 5.63
N LYS A 20 13.33 6.30 5.83
CA LYS A 20 12.76 7.65 6.07
C LYS A 20 11.93 8.15 4.89
N GLU A 21 12.38 7.96 3.65
CA GLU A 21 11.58 8.34 2.49
C GLU A 21 10.32 7.48 2.40
N TYR A 22 10.42 6.17 2.61
CA TYR A 22 9.28 5.27 2.55
C TYR A 22 8.19 5.67 3.56
N TRP A 23 8.62 6.11 4.73
CA TRP A 23 7.76 6.60 5.79
C TRP A 23 7.42 8.11 5.65
N SER A 24 7.82 8.77 4.57
CA SER A 24 7.42 10.14 4.28
C SER A 24 5.93 10.22 3.92
N ARG A 25 5.33 11.38 4.19
CA ARG A 25 3.89 11.61 3.95
C ARG A 25 3.45 11.20 2.53
N GLY A 26 4.20 11.57 1.50
CA GLY A 26 3.83 11.28 0.10
C GLY A 26 3.78 9.79 -0.18
N ARG A 27 4.79 9.04 0.29
CA ARG A 27 4.80 7.58 0.14
C ARG A 27 3.67 6.92 0.91
N ILE A 28 3.39 7.37 2.12
CA ILE A 28 2.27 6.82 2.91
C ILE A 28 0.91 7.09 2.26
N GLU A 29 0.71 8.26 1.63
CA GLU A 29 -0.49 8.51 0.82
C GLU A 29 -0.57 7.52 -0.37
N ASP A 30 0.55 7.27 -1.07
CA ASP A 30 0.60 6.31 -2.19
C ASP A 30 0.27 4.87 -1.77
N ILE A 31 0.58 4.47 -0.52
CA ILE A 31 0.20 3.15 0.02
C ILE A 31 -1.33 2.94 0.00
N GLY A 32 -2.10 4.02 0.07
CA GLY A 32 -3.56 3.98 -0.07
C GLY A 32 -4.03 3.37 -1.40
N HIS A 33 -3.20 3.37 -2.44
CA HIS A 33 -3.53 2.79 -3.74
C HIS A 33 -3.86 1.29 -3.68
N ASN A 34 -3.32 0.56 -2.69
CA ASN A 34 -3.69 -0.84 -2.42
C ASN A 34 -5.21 -1.04 -2.30
N PHE A 35 -5.93 -0.05 -1.77
CA PHE A 35 -7.37 -0.11 -1.56
C PHE A 35 -8.17 0.60 -2.66
N ILE A 36 -7.55 1.56 -3.37
CA ILE A 36 -8.21 2.27 -4.47
C ILE A 36 -8.51 1.31 -5.64
N GLU A 37 -7.56 0.47 -6.02
CA GLU A 37 -7.75 -0.46 -7.14
C GLU A 37 -8.91 -1.43 -6.87
N ILE A 38 -8.97 -1.99 -5.65
CA ILE A 38 -10.07 -2.87 -5.21
C ILE A 38 -11.42 -2.16 -5.28
N ARG A 39 -11.48 -0.90 -4.82
CA ARG A 39 -12.69 -0.09 -4.91
C ARG A 39 -13.13 0.11 -6.36
N ILE A 40 -12.19 0.44 -7.25
CA ILE A 40 -12.47 0.65 -8.67
C ILE A 40 -13.02 -0.64 -9.26
N GLU A 41 -12.32 -1.77 -9.11
CA GLU A 41 -12.76 -3.07 -9.63
C GLU A 41 -14.13 -3.47 -9.07
N SER A 42 -14.37 -3.28 -7.78
CA SER A 42 -15.65 -3.59 -7.13
C SER A 42 -16.80 -2.67 -7.59
N ALA A 43 -16.51 -1.45 -8.06
CA ALA A 43 -17.57 -0.57 -8.58
C ALA A 43 -18.13 -1.03 -9.93
N PHE A 44 -17.47 -1.96 -10.63
CA PHE A 44 -17.86 -2.42 -11.96
C PHE A 44 -18.29 -3.88 -11.97
N PRO A 45 -19.58 -4.19 -12.24
CA PRO A 45 -20.09 -5.57 -12.24
C PRO A 45 -19.33 -6.55 -13.12
N GLY A 46 -18.79 -6.10 -14.26
CA GLY A 46 -18.00 -6.93 -15.16
C GLY A 46 -16.64 -7.38 -14.59
N LEU A 47 -16.16 -6.72 -13.54
CA LEU A 47 -14.88 -7.00 -12.89
C LEU A 47 -15.02 -7.74 -11.57
N TRP A 48 -16.24 -7.89 -11.02
CA TRP A 48 -16.48 -8.54 -9.72
C TRP A 48 -15.81 -9.92 -9.55
N PRO A 49 -15.86 -10.84 -10.52
CA PRO A 49 -15.17 -12.13 -10.39
C PRO A 49 -13.64 -12.03 -10.40
N GLN A 50 -13.10 -10.87 -10.80
CA GLN A 50 -11.68 -10.60 -10.96
C GLN A 50 -11.12 -9.65 -9.89
N VAL A 51 -11.95 -9.18 -8.95
CA VAL A 51 -11.51 -8.28 -7.88
C VAL A 51 -10.37 -8.95 -7.11
N ASN A 52 -9.20 -8.34 -7.18
CA ASN A 52 -8.01 -8.89 -6.53
C ASN A 52 -8.08 -8.73 -5.00
N PRO A 53 -7.50 -9.68 -4.24
CA PRO A 53 -7.43 -9.55 -2.79
C PRO A 53 -6.53 -8.38 -2.37
N ALA A 54 -6.85 -7.75 -1.24
CA ALA A 54 -5.99 -6.79 -0.58
C ALA A 54 -4.76 -7.48 -0.01
N LEU A 55 -3.58 -6.96 -0.30
CA LEU A 55 -2.34 -7.45 0.30
C LEU A 55 -2.21 -6.95 1.75
N PRO A 56 -1.84 -7.83 2.71
CA PRO A 56 -1.32 -7.41 4.01
C PRO A 56 -0.09 -6.51 3.85
N TYR A 57 0.21 -5.68 4.85
CA TYR A 57 1.22 -4.63 4.77
C TYR A 57 2.59 -5.17 4.35
N LYS A 58 3.03 -6.28 4.96
CA LYS A 58 4.31 -6.92 4.61
C LYS A 58 4.37 -7.31 3.13
N GLU A 59 3.35 -8.02 2.65
CA GLU A 59 3.29 -8.49 1.26
C GLU A 59 3.17 -7.31 0.28
N TYR A 60 2.43 -6.26 0.67
CA TYR A 60 2.35 -5.02 -0.10
C TYR A 60 3.73 -4.36 -0.24
N VAL A 61 4.45 -4.17 0.87
CA VAL A 61 5.79 -3.55 0.88
C VAL A 61 6.75 -4.39 0.03
N GLU A 62 6.77 -5.71 0.21
CA GLU A 62 7.63 -6.61 -0.57
C GLU A 62 7.31 -6.55 -2.08
N ASN A 63 6.02 -6.51 -2.45
CA ASN A 63 5.59 -6.41 -3.84
C ASN A 63 6.01 -5.07 -4.46
N GLU A 64 5.76 -3.95 -3.77
CA GLU A 64 6.17 -2.62 -4.24
C GLU A 64 7.69 -2.53 -4.44
N LEU A 65 8.47 -3.02 -3.48
CA LEU A 65 9.94 -2.98 -3.58
C LEU A 65 10.47 -3.88 -4.70
N HIS A 66 9.84 -5.04 -4.94
CA HIS A 66 10.17 -5.89 -6.09
C HIS A 66 9.91 -5.20 -7.43
N LYS A 67 8.84 -4.42 -7.58
CA LYS A 67 8.58 -3.63 -8.81
C LYS A 67 9.72 -2.68 -9.15
N TYR A 68 10.44 -2.21 -8.13
CA TYR A 68 11.57 -1.29 -8.26
C TYR A 68 12.96 -1.97 -8.18
N ASN A 69 13.03 -3.31 -8.17
CA ASN A 69 14.28 -4.08 -8.01
C ASN A 69 15.10 -3.71 -6.75
N LEU A 70 14.41 -3.35 -5.65
CA LEU A 70 15.08 -2.99 -4.41
C LEU A 70 15.44 -4.23 -3.58
N ARG A 71 16.48 -4.09 -2.73
CA ARG A 71 17.05 -5.19 -1.96
C ARG A 71 16.11 -5.66 -0.83
N PRO A 72 15.99 -6.96 -0.53
CA PRO A 72 15.05 -7.49 0.48
C PRO A 72 15.24 -6.89 1.89
N GLU A 73 16.47 -6.58 2.29
CA GLU A 73 16.74 -5.98 3.61
C GLU A 73 16.05 -4.62 3.82
N ILE A 74 15.66 -3.93 2.74
CA ILE A 74 14.92 -2.67 2.80
C ILE A 74 13.49 -2.93 3.29
N ALA A 75 12.85 -4.01 2.82
CA ALA A 75 11.51 -4.39 3.25
C ALA A 75 11.48 -4.70 4.75
N GLU A 76 12.46 -5.49 5.21
CA GLU A 76 12.61 -5.84 6.62
C GLU A 76 12.79 -4.59 7.50
N ALA A 77 13.63 -3.65 7.08
CA ALA A 77 13.85 -2.41 7.81
C ALA A 77 12.60 -1.50 7.85
N ILE A 78 11.88 -1.36 6.73
CA ILE A 78 10.62 -0.60 6.67
C ILE A 78 9.60 -1.17 7.66
N ILE A 79 9.45 -2.50 7.70
CA ILE A 79 8.51 -3.17 8.59
C ILE A 79 8.95 -3.06 10.04
N ALA A 80 10.26 -3.23 10.32
CA ALA A 80 10.81 -3.19 11.67
C ALA A 80 10.75 -1.79 12.30
N GLU A 81 11.01 -0.75 11.52
CA GLU A 81 10.97 0.66 11.97
C GLU A 81 9.57 1.28 11.84
N GLY A 82 8.62 0.52 11.30
CA GLY A 82 7.27 0.98 11.05
C GLY A 82 6.44 1.23 12.31
N ASP A 83 5.43 2.08 12.15
CA ASP A 83 4.44 2.30 13.20
C ASP A 83 3.53 1.07 13.30
N LYS A 84 3.68 0.33 14.40
CA LYS A 84 2.94 -0.91 14.63
C LYS A 84 1.42 -0.71 14.62
N ALA A 85 0.93 0.41 15.16
CA ALA A 85 -0.51 0.67 15.20
C ALA A 85 -1.06 0.93 13.79
N PHE A 86 -0.27 1.61 12.95
CA PHE A 86 -0.61 1.78 11.53
C PHE A 86 -0.64 0.43 10.81
N ILE A 87 0.40 -0.39 10.96
CA ILE A 87 0.52 -1.70 10.31
C ILE A 87 -0.62 -2.63 10.73
N GLU A 88 -0.90 -2.74 12.03
CA GLU A 88 -2.00 -3.56 12.55
C GLU A 88 -3.35 -3.10 11.99
N ARG A 89 -3.57 -1.79 11.89
CA ARG A 89 -4.82 -1.26 11.35
C ARG A 89 -4.95 -1.46 9.84
N PHE A 90 -3.84 -1.32 9.10
CA PHE A 90 -3.76 -1.63 7.69
C PHE A 90 -4.10 -3.10 7.43
N ASP A 91 -3.48 -4.03 8.17
CA ASP A 91 -3.72 -5.47 8.05
C ASP A 91 -5.16 -5.84 8.43
N ALA A 92 -5.75 -5.15 9.41
CA ALA A 92 -7.16 -5.33 9.76
C ALA A 92 -8.07 -4.98 8.58
N PHE A 93 -7.82 -3.87 7.88
CA PHE A 93 -8.58 -3.51 6.68
C PHE A 93 -8.39 -4.51 5.55
N ALA A 94 -7.15 -4.93 5.27
CA ALA A 94 -6.89 -5.95 4.25
C ALA A 94 -7.64 -7.25 4.55
N LYS A 95 -7.66 -7.68 5.83
CA LYS A 95 -8.44 -8.84 6.28
C LYS A 95 -9.95 -8.66 6.10
N GLU A 96 -10.50 -7.51 6.50
CA GLU A 96 -11.94 -7.20 6.32
C GLU A 96 -12.34 -7.28 4.83
N ILE A 97 -11.52 -6.70 3.93
CA ILE A 97 -11.73 -6.74 2.48
C ILE A 97 -11.66 -8.18 1.95
N ASN A 98 -10.64 -8.93 2.33
CA ASN A 98 -10.45 -10.30 1.84
C ASN A 98 -11.57 -11.24 2.31
N VAL A 99 -12.11 -11.02 3.50
CA VAL A 99 -13.31 -11.74 3.98
C VAL A 99 -14.54 -11.38 3.15
N ALA A 100 -14.71 -10.10 2.78
CA ALA A 100 -15.83 -9.66 1.95
C ALA A 100 -15.74 -10.16 0.50
N ILE A 101 -14.53 -10.23 -0.07
CA ILE A 101 -14.27 -10.83 -1.39
C ILE A 101 -14.52 -12.35 -1.36
N GLY A 102 -14.07 -13.04 -0.30
CA GLY A 102 -14.24 -14.48 -0.16
C GLY A 102 -13.64 -15.26 -1.33
N ALA A 103 -14.47 -16.08 -1.99
CA ALA A 103 -14.09 -16.84 -3.19
C ALA A 103 -14.41 -16.10 -4.52
N GLY A 104 -14.94 -14.87 -4.43
CA GLY A 104 -15.34 -14.07 -5.57
C GLY A 104 -16.60 -13.23 -5.27
N VAL A 105 -16.69 -12.08 -5.92
CA VAL A 105 -17.82 -11.15 -5.76
C VAL A 105 -18.91 -11.52 -6.77
N THR A 106 -20.14 -11.70 -6.29
CA THR A 106 -21.26 -12.19 -7.11
C THR A 106 -22.52 -11.32 -7.03
N SER A 107 -22.56 -10.38 -6.10
CA SER A 107 -23.71 -9.49 -5.90
C SER A 107 -23.28 -8.04 -5.66
N LYS A 108 -24.22 -7.13 -5.89
CA LYS A 108 -24.02 -5.71 -5.67
C LYS A 108 -23.78 -5.40 -4.19
N GLU A 109 -24.47 -6.09 -3.30
CA GLU A 109 -24.34 -5.90 -1.85
C GLU A 109 -22.94 -6.26 -1.35
N GLN A 110 -22.35 -7.34 -1.88
CA GLN A 110 -20.95 -7.70 -1.60
C GLN A 110 -19.98 -6.63 -2.11
N ALA A 111 -20.18 -6.18 -3.36
CA ALA A 111 -19.36 -5.15 -3.97
C ALA A 111 -19.43 -3.81 -3.21
N ASP A 112 -20.63 -3.38 -2.81
CA ASP A 112 -20.84 -2.15 -2.05
C ASP A 112 -20.17 -2.24 -0.67
N ALA A 113 -20.25 -3.39 0.01
CA ALA A 113 -19.55 -3.62 1.28
C ALA A 113 -18.02 -3.53 1.12
N ILE A 114 -17.45 -4.09 0.05
CA ILE A 114 -16.01 -3.99 -0.25
C ILE A 114 -15.62 -2.52 -0.47
N VAL A 115 -16.39 -1.78 -1.28
CA VAL A 115 -16.18 -0.34 -1.55
C VAL A 115 -16.20 0.47 -0.26
N GLU A 116 -17.12 0.19 0.66
CA GLU A 116 -17.21 0.86 1.95
C GLU A 116 -15.96 0.61 2.80
N ILE A 117 -15.50 -0.64 2.91
CA ILE A 117 -14.30 -0.99 3.68
C ILE A 117 -13.05 -0.33 3.05
N ALA A 118 -12.88 -0.42 1.73
CA ALA A 118 -11.76 0.17 1.02
C ALA A 118 -11.71 1.70 1.18
N THR A 119 -12.87 2.37 1.15
CA THR A 119 -12.96 3.82 1.37
C THR A 119 -12.57 4.20 2.80
N ARG A 120 -12.96 3.42 3.82
CA ARG A 120 -12.52 3.63 5.21
C ARG A 120 -11.01 3.42 5.36
N ALA A 121 -10.44 2.42 4.67
CA ALA A 121 -9.02 2.15 4.69
C ALA A 121 -8.20 3.30 4.09
N GLU A 122 -8.60 3.79 2.91
CA GLU A 122 -8.00 4.96 2.26
C GLU A 122 -8.09 6.21 3.16
N ALA A 123 -9.27 6.49 3.73
CA ALA A 123 -9.46 7.63 4.62
C ALA A 123 -8.55 7.56 5.86
N PHE A 124 -8.40 6.37 6.45
CA PHE A 124 -7.48 6.14 7.55
C PHE A 124 -6.02 6.45 7.16
N ILE A 125 -5.56 5.99 6.00
CA ILE A 125 -4.20 6.23 5.51
C ILE A 125 -3.95 7.72 5.27
N LEU A 126 -4.90 8.41 4.62
CA LEU A 126 -4.82 9.84 4.37
C LEU A 126 -4.79 10.65 5.67
N GLU A 127 -5.53 10.23 6.69
CA GLU A 127 -5.51 10.90 8.00
C GLU A 127 -4.22 10.61 8.78
N TYR A 128 -3.74 9.37 8.72
CA TYR A 128 -2.46 8.99 9.30
C TYR A 128 -1.30 9.78 8.66
N SER A 129 -1.30 9.94 7.34
CA SER A 129 -0.27 10.70 6.62
C SER A 129 -0.26 12.19 6.98
N ARG A 130 -1.43 12.77 7.29
CA ARG A 130 -1.58 14.19 7.72
C ARG A 130 -1.10 14.43 9.14
N THR A 131 -1.37 13.49 10.04
CA THR A 131 -1.06 13.61 11.47
C THR A 131 0.40 13.29 11.79
N ARG A 132 1.10 12.62 10.88
CA ARG A 132 2.54 12.36 11.04
C ARG A 132 3.37 13.63 10.84
N PRO A 133 4.29 13.97 11.76
CA PRO A 133 5.22 15.08 11.54
C PRO A 133 6.06 14.83 10.29
N ARG A 134 6.25 15.86 9.45
CA ARG A 134 7.20 15.80 8.33
C ARG A 134 8.59 15.49 8.89
N GLN A 135 9.05 14.24 8.77
CA GLN A 135 10.44 13.93 9.01
C GLN A 135 11.26 14.58 7.90
N GLY A 136 11.77 15.78 8.16
CA GLY A 136 12.52 16.58 7.17
C GLY A 136 12.70 18.06 7.50
N SER A 137 12.36 18.53 8.70
CA SER A 137 12.66 19.91 9.14
C SER A 137 13.57 19.90 10.36
N ARG A 138 14.82 19.48 10.16
CA ARG A 138 15.95 19.86 11.01
C ARG A 138 17.17 20.10 10.13
#